data_AF-A0A3A0AGW9-F1
#
_entry.id   AF-A0A3A0AGW9-F1
#
_cell.length_a   1.000
_cell.length_b   1.000
_cell.length_c   1.000
_cell.angle_alpha   90.00
_cell.angle_beta   90.00
_cell.angle_gamma   90.00
#
_symmetry.space_group_name_H-M   'P 1'
#
loop_
_entity.id
_entity.type
_entity.pdbx_description
1 polymer ?
#
loop_
_entity_poly.entity_id
_entity_poly.type
_entity_poly.pdbx_seq_one_letter_code
_entity_poly.pdbx_strand_id
1 'polypeptide(L)'
;MAALQAGWRTGDLHLITAGARRLAGLGPGLTPAGDDLLVGWLAGIFFFGERSNLGVRAAAVGQAAAATAAARTTRLSAAWLRHAGVGEFAEPWHQLAAGLGTGDPTVVAQAAHRILNTGATSGQEAMRGFLHARRLFDTPDLSV
;
A
#
# COMPACT_ATOMS: atom_id res chain seq x y z
N MET A 1 -1.71 0.80 11.29
CA MET A 1 -2.71 1.39 10.37
C MET A 1 -3.34 2.70 10.82
N ALA A 2 -3.85 2.83 12.05
CA ALA A 2 -4.55 4.06 12.48
C ALA A 2 -3.77 5.37 12.19
N ALA A 3 -2.49 5.42 12.52
CA ALA A 3 -1.65 6.60 12.24
C ALA A 3 -1.47 6.88 10.73
N LEU A 4 -1.25 5.85 9.90
CA LEU A 4 -1.18 6.00 8.44
C LEU A 4 -2.49 6.55 7.87
N GLN A 5 -3.62 6.04 8.33
CA GLN A 5 -4.94 6.49 7.88
C GLN A 5 -5.25 7.91 8.34
N ALA A 6 -4.91 8.26 9.58
CA ALA A 6 -5.04 9.61 10.09
C ALA A 6 -4.14 10.59 9.31
N GLY A 7 -2.87 10.26 9.13
CA GLY A 7 -1.93 11.07 8.35
C GLY A 7 -2.36 11.26 6.90
N TRP A 8 -2.93 10.23 6.27
CA TRP A 8 -3.52 10.40 4.94
C TRP A 8 -4.69 11.38 4.98
N ARG A 9 -5.63 11.27 5.93
CA ARG A 9 -6.80 12.16 5.98
C ARG A 9 -6.43 13.61 6.27
N THR A 10 -5.52 13.83 7.22
CA THR A 10 -5.13 15.18 7.66
C THR A 10 -4.02 15.80 6.82
N GLY A 11 -3.33 15.01 5.99
CA GLY A 11 -2.15 15.46 5.24
C GLY A 11 -0.88 15.54 6.08
N ASP A 12 -0.89 14.95 7.28
CA ASP A 12 0.24 15.00 8.21
C ASP A 12 1.25 13.87 7.96
N LEU A 13 2.40 14.23 7.39
CA LEU A 13 3.51 13.30 7.15
C LEU A 13 4.16 12.76 8.43
N HIS A 14 4.05 13.44 9.58
CA HIS A 14 4.54 12.89 10.84
C HIS A 14 3.74 11.67 11.26
N LEU A 15 2.41 11.71 11.09
CA LEU A 15 1.56 10.55 11.34
C LEU A 15 1.82 9.41 10.34
N ILE A 16 2.11 9.75 9.07
CA ILE A 16 2.53 8.76 8.07
C ILE A 16 3.82 8.05 8.51
N THR A 17 4.87 8.81 8.81
CA THR A 17 6.16 8.25 9.21
C THR A 17 6.08 7.49 10.54
N ALA A 18 5.32 7.99 11.53
CA ALA A 18 5.08 7.29 12.79
C ALA A 18 4.35 5.95 12.57
N GLY A 19 3.34 5.94 11.69
CA GLY A 19 2.61 4.73 11.33
C GLY A 19 3.48 3.70 10.61
N ALA A 20 4.27 4.14 9.62
CA ALA A 20 5.22 3.29 8.91
C ALA A 20 6.29 2.71 9.85
N ARG A 21 6.86 3.53 10.73
CA ARG A 21 7.85 3.11 11.73
C ARG A 21 7.34 2.01 12.65
N ARG A 22 6.04 2.04 13.01
CA ARG A 22 5.43 1.04 13.89
C ARG A 22 5.18 -0.31 13.19
N LEU A 23 5.05 -0.31 11.87
CA LEU A 23 4.87 -1.52 11.06
C LEU A 23 6.21 -2.10 10.59
N ALA A 24 7.22 -1.25 10.41
CA ALA A 24 8.50 -1.63 9.84
C ALA A 24 9.15 -2.80 10.60
N GLY A 25 9.37 -3.91 9.90
CA GLY A 25 9.99 -5.12 10.46
C GLY A 25 9.10 -5.89 11.45
N LEU A 26 7.81 -5.58 11.56
CA LEU A 26 6.90 -6.25 12.48
C LEU A 26 6.47 -7.63 11.96
N GLY A 27 6.96 -8.69 12.60
CA GLY A 27 6.66 -10.08 12.26
C GLY A 27 7.92 -10.88 11.90
N PRO A 28 7.83 -12.23 11.84
CA PRO A 28 8.97 -13.07 11.52
C PRO A 28 9.25 -13.11 10.00
N GLY A 29 10.42 -13.63 9.63
CA GLY A 29 10.77 -13.95 8.24
C GLY A 29 11.48 -12.84 7.48
N LEU A 30 11.71 -13.08 6.18
CA LEU A 30 12.37 -12.12 5.29
C LEU A 30 11.44 -10.99 4.84
N THR A 31 10.14 -11.22 4.89
CA THR A 31 9.07 -10.26 4.58
C THR A 31 8.13 -10.20 5.78
N PRO A 32 8.48 -9.41 6.82
CA PRO A 32 7.63 -9.24 7.98
C PRO A 32 6.23 -8.77 7.60
N ALA A 33 5.22 -9.33 8.26
CA ALA A 33 3.81 -9.04 8.00
C ALA A 33 3.48 -7.53 7.98
N GLY A 34 4.10 -6.73 8.85
CA GLY A 34 3.93 -5.28 8.88
C GLY A 34 4.44 -4.58 7.62
N ASP A 35 5.50 -5.09 7.00
CA ASP A 35 6.02 -4.53 5.76
C ASP A 35 5.19 -4.94 4.56
N ASP A 36 4.75 -6.21 4.50
CA ASP A 36 3.83 -6.68 3.46
C ASP A 36 2.54 -5.86 3.45
N LEU A 37 1.98 -5.63 4.64
CA LEU A 37 0.84 -4.74 4.84
C LEU A 37 1.13 -3.32 4.34
N LEU A 38 2.33 -2.80 4.60
CA LEU A 38 2.71 -1.46 4.14
C LEU A 38 2.87 -1.39 2.62
N VAL A 39 3.49 -2.40 1.97
CA VAL A 39 3.60 -2.50 0.51
C VAL A 39 2.22 -2.50 -0.14
N GLY A 40 1.29 -3.31 0.39
CA GLY A 40 -0.08 -3.35 -0.09
C GLY A 40 -0.84 -2.04 0.11
N TRP A 41 -0.65 -1.38 1.27
CA TRP A 41 -1.21 -0.06 1.53
C TRP A 41 -0.68 0.98 0.54
N LEU A 42 0.62 0.97 0.24
CA LEU A 42 1.23 1.84 -0.78
C LEU A 42 0.63 1.58 -2.17
N ALA A 43 0.45 0.32 -2.57
CA ALA A 43 -0.19 -0.03 -3.85
C ALA A 43 -1.59 0.61 -3.97
N GLY A 44 -2.38 0.57 -2.89
CA GLY A 44 -3.68 1.24 -2.85
C GLY A 44 -3.58 2.77 -2.86
N ILE A 45 -2.64 3.36 -2.13
CA ILE A 45 -2.42 4.82 -2.12
C ILE A 45 -2.09 5.35 -3.53
N PHE A 46 -1.19 4.68 -4.25
CA PHE A 46 -0.86 5.06 -5.63
C PHE A 46 -2.05 4.87 -6.57
N PHE A 47 -2.70 3.69 -6.54
CA PHE A 47 -3.82 3.39 -7.44
C PHE A 47 -5.01 4.33 -7.24
N PHE A 48 -5.52 4.45 -6.01
CA PHE A 48 -6.69 5.28 -5.74
C PHE A 48 -6.36 6.78 -5.71
N GLY A 49 -5.11 7.13 -5.35
CA GLY A 49 -4.61 8.50 -5.41
C GLY A 49 -4.62 9.04 -6.82
N GLU A 50 -4.11 8.29 -7.79
CA GLU A 50 -4.13 8.69 -9.20
C GLU A 50 -5.56 8.89 -9.70
N ARG A 51 -6.45 7.94 -9.42
CA ARG A 51 -7.88 7.99 -9.79
C ARG A 51 -8.64 9.17 -9.17
N SER A 52 -8.13 9.74 -8.08
CA SER A 52 -8.74 10.85 -7.35
C SER A 52 -8.02 12.18 -7.57
N ASN A 53 -7.14 12.29 -8.57
CA ASN A 53 -6.30 13.48 -8.82
C ASN A 53 -5.40 13.86 -7.63
N LEU A 54 -5.00 12.88 -6.82
CA LEU A 54 -4.14 13.04 -5.65
C LEU A 54 -2.73 12.42 -5.86
N GLY A 55 -2.29 12.23 -7.10
CA GLY A 55 -1.01 11.58 -7.44
C GLY A 55 0.22 12.23 -6.78
N VAL A 56 0.30 13.56 -6.74
CA VAL A 56 1.40 14.28 -6.05
C VAL A 56 1.42 13.98 -4.55
N ARG A 57 0.25 13.96 -3.90
CA ARG A 57 0.12 13.60 -2.48
C ARG A 57 0.48 12.14 -2.25
N ALA A 58 0.03 11.25 -3.12
CA ALA A 58 0.35 9.82 -3.08
C ALA A 58 1.86 9.58 -3.17
N ALA A 59 2.55 10.27 -4.08
CA ALA A 59 4.01 10.18 -4.21
C ALA A 59 4.74 10.67 -2.94
N ALA A 60 4.36 11.83 -2.40
CA ALA A 60 4.97 12.36 -1.17
C ALA A 60 4.76 11.44 0.04
N VAL A 61 3.55 10.93 0.22
CA VAL A 61 3.22 9.96 1.27
C VAL A 61 3.97 8.65 1.07
N GLY A 62 4.02 8.17 -0.18
CA GLY A 62 4.68 6.92 -0.55
C GLY A 62 6.17 6.94 -0.22
N GLN A 63 6.88 8.00 -0.65
CA GLN A 63 8.30 8.19 -0.36
C GLN A 63 8.57 8.27 1.15
N ALA A 64 7.78 9.05 1.89
CA ALA A 64 7.96 9.23 3.34
C ALA A 64 7.76 7.92 4.12
N ALA A 65 6.71 7.16 3.80
CA ALA A 65 6.42 5.88 4.44
C ALA A 65 7.49 4.82 4.10
N ALA A 66 7.82 4.69 2.81
CA ALA A 66 8.80 3.71 2.33
C ALA A 66 10.20 3.94 2.89
N ALA A 67 10.70 5.19 2.85
CA ALA A 67 12.02 5.51 3.37
C ALA A 67 12.11 5.22 4.88
N THR A 68 11.04 5.53 5.63
CA THR A 68 10.98 5.27 7.07
C THR A 68 11.02 3.77 7.39
N ALA A 69 10.27 2.96 6.64
CA ALA A 69 10.19 1.52 6.90
C ALA A 69 11.42 0.75 6.38
N ALA A 70 11.92 1.11 5.19
CA ALA A 70 13.09 0.45 4.59
C ALA A 70 14.37 0.58 5.43
N ALA A 71 14.46 1.59 6.30
CA ALA A 71 15.58 1.76 7.22
C ALA A 71 15.55 0.84 8.45
N ARG A 72 14.47 0.06 8.64
CA ARG A 72 14.17 -0.65 9.91
C ARG A 72 13.73 -2.10 9.73
N THR A 73 13.92 -2.65 8.54
CA THR A 73 13.51 -4.03 8.23
C THR A 73 14.63 -4.81 7.54
N THR A 74 14.34 -6.04 7.12
CA THR A 74 15.24 -6.91 6.38
C THR A 74 15.65 -6.31 5.04
N ARG A 75 16.75 -6.78 4.47
CA ARG A 75 17.23 -6.33 3.16
C ARG A 75 16.23 -6.57 2.02
N LEU A 76 15.54 -7.72 2.04
CA LEU A 76 14.56 -8.07 1.02
C LEU A 76 13.34 -7.14 1.09
N SER A 77 12.76 -7.01 2.28
CA SER A 77 11.60 -6.13 2.52
C SER A 77 11.92 -4.66 2.22
N ALA A 78 13.11 -4.19 2.62
CA ALA A 78 13.57 -2.83 2.32
C ALA A 78 13.68 -2.54 0.81
N ALA A 79 14.05 -3.52 -0.01
CA ALA A 79 14.09 -3.36 -1.46
C ALA A 79 12.68 -3.17 -2.03
N TRP A 80 11.73 -4.02 -1.61
CA TRP A 80 10.33 -3.91 -2.04
C TRP A 80 9.69 -2.60 -1.60
N LEU A 81 9.93 -2.17 -0.36
CA LEU A 81 9.42 -0.89 0.14
C LEU A 81 9.95 0.30 -0.66
N ARG A 82 11.23 0.29 -1.08
CA ARG A 82 11.80 1.37 -1.91
C ARG A 82 11.10 1.49 -3.26
N HIS A 83 10.85 0.38 -3.94
CA HIS A 83 10.10 0.34 -5.20
C HIS A 83 8.64 0.78 -4.99
N ALA A 84 7.97 0.21 -3.97
CA ALA A 84 6.60 0.59 -3.62
C ALA A 84 6.47 2.09 -3.28
N GLY A 85 7.51 2.69 -2.68
CA GLY A 85 7.55 4.11 -2.34
C GLY A 85 7.56 5.07 -3.52
N VAL A 86 7.91 4.58 -4.71
CA VAL A 86 7.89 5.34 -5.97
C VAL A 86 6.79 4.85 -6.93
N GLY A 87 5.90 3.99 -6.47
CA GLY A 87 4.76 3.50 -7.25
C GLY A 87 5.08 2.28 -8.13
N GLU A 88 6.20 1.60 -7.89
CA GLU A 88 6.60 0.41 -8.64
C GLU A 88 6.19 -0.86 -7.87
N PHE A 89 5.47 -1.76 -8.53
CA PHE A 89 4.92 -2.97 -7.91
C PHE A 89 5.10 -4.19 -8.82
N ALA A 90 4.93 -5.39 -8.26
CA ALA A 90 4.91 -6.61 -9.05
C ALA A 90 3.71 -6.66 -10.01
N GLU A 91 3.87 -7.34 -11.15
CA GLU A 91 2.86 -7.46 -12.21
C GLU A 91 1.42 -7.73 -11.74
N PRO A 92 1.14 -8.63 -10.75
CA PRO A 92 -0.22 -8.87 -10.30
C PRO A 92 -0.93 -7.62 -9.75
N TRP A 93 -0.20 -6.65 -9.20
CA TRP A 93 -0.77 -5.38 -8.73
C TRP A 93 -1.21 -4.50 -9.89
N HIS A 94 -0.43 -4.45 -10.98
CA HIS A 94 -0.80 -3.72 -12.18
C HIS A 94 -2.03 -4.33 -12.87
N GLN A 95 -2.15 -5.66 -12.87
CA GLN A 95 -3.33 -6.35 -13.41
C GLN A 95 -4.56 -6.15 -12.52
N LEU A 96 -4.39 -6.11 -11.20
CA LEU A 96 -5.47 -5.75 -10.28
C LEU A 96 -5.95 -4.32 -10.55
N ALA A 97 -5.03 -3.37 -10.69
CA ALA A 97 -5.34 -1.97 -11.02
C ALA A 97 -6.07 -1.87 -12.38
N ALA A 98 -5.63 -2.59 -13.40
CA ALA A 98 -6.27 -2.61 -14.71
C ALA A 98 -7.70 -3.17 -14.63
N GLY A 99 -7.90 -4.32 -13.98
CA GLY A 99 -9.23 -4.93 -13.80
C GLY A 99 -10.19 -4.05 -13.01
N LEU A 100 -9.70 -3.38 -11.96
CA LEU A 100 -10.49 -2.41 -11.20
C LEU A 100 -10.84 -1.18 -12.04
N GLY A 101 -9.94 -0.74 -12.93
CA GLY A 101 -10.16 0.38 -13.84
C GLY A 101 -11.20 0.10 -14.92
N THR A 102 -11.24 -1.13 -15.45
CA THR A 102 -12.21 -1.57 -16.46
C THR A 102 -13.51 -2.10 -15.87
N GLY A 103 -13.54 -2.43 -14.58
CA GLY A 103 -14.68 -3.07 -13.93
C GLY A 103 -14.84 -4.55 -14.26
N ASP A 104 -13.78 -5.21 -14.73
CA ASP A 104 -13.80 -6.64 -15.09
C ASP A 104 -13.58 -7.52 -13.85
N PRO A 105 -14.62 -8.21 -13.34
CA PRO A 105 -14.51 -9.01 -12.12
C PRO A 105 -13.62 -10.24 -12.30
N THR A 106 -13.49 -10.77 -13.52
CA THR A 106 -12.65 -11.94 -13.80
C THR A 106 -11.17 -11.56 -13.71
N VAL A 107 -10.77 -10.45 -14.32
CA VAL A 107 -9.39 -9.94 -14.24
C VAL A 107 -9.03 -9.59 -12.79
N VAL A 108 -9.95 -8.95 -12.06
CA VAL A 108 -9.76 -8.64 -10.63
C VAL A 108 -9.55 -9.91 -9.81
N ALA A 109 -10.40 -10.92 -9.98
CA ALA A 109 -10.31 -12.17 -9.22
C ALA A 109 -8.99 -12.92 -9.50
N GLN A 110 -8.57 -12.99 -10.77
CA GLN A 110 -7.32 -13.65 -11.15
C GLN A 110 -6.08 -12.91 -10.61
N ALA A 111 -6.07 -11.59 -10.67
CA ALA A 111 -4.98 -10.78 -10.14
C ALA A 111 -4.91 -10.89 -8.60
N ALA A 112 -6.05 -10.79 -7.92
CA ALA A 112 -6.14 -10.96 -6.48
C ALA A 112 -5.67 -12.35 -6.03
N HIS A 113 -6.06 -13.41 -6.74
CA HIS A 113 -5.60 -14.77 -6.46
C HIS A 113 -4.08 -14.90 -6.57
N ARG A 114 -3.44 -14.27 -7.57
CA ARG A 114 -1.98 -14.27 -7.70
C ARG A 114 -1.29 -13.51 -6.56
N ILE A 115 -1.84 -12.36 -6.16
CA ILE A 115 -1.32 -11.61 -5.01
C ILE A 115 -1.42 -12.47 -3.74
N LEU A 116 -2.59 -13.05 -3.47
CA LEU A 116 -2.84 -13.86 -2.26
C LEU A 116 -1.94 -15.09 -2.16
N ASN A 117 -1.54 -15.67 -3.29
CA ASN A 117 -0.61 -16.81 -3.36
C ASN A 117 0.87 -16.42 -3.38
N THR A 118 1.22 -15.17 -3.05
CA THR A 118 2.60 -14.72 -2.92
C THR A 118 3.14 -15.01 -1.52
N GLY A 119 4.21 -15.81 -1.44
CA GLY A 119 4.82 -16.21 -0.17
C GLY A 119 3.88 -17.05 0.71
N ALA A 120 4.24 -17.26 1.98
CA ALA A 120 3.40 -18.02 2.91
C ALA A 120 2.18 -17.19 3.36
N THR A 121 2.43 -16.00 3.90
CA THR A 121 1.39 -15.08 4.40
C THR A 121 1.50 -13.68 3.81
N SER A 122 2.60 -13.37 3.10
CA SER A 122 2.90 -12.03 2.61
C SER A 122 1.83 -11.47 1.69
N GLY A 123 1.34 -12.27 0.75
CA GLY A 123 0.25 -11.90 -0.14
C GLY A 123 -1.03 -11.50 0.58
N GLN A 124 -1.37 -12.20 1.68
CA GLN A 124 -2.57 -11.92 2.46
C GLN A 124 -2.45 -10.61 3.23
N GLU A 125 -1.30 -10.36 3.86
CA GLU A 125 -1.03 -9.11 4.58
C GLU A 125 -0.97 -7.92 3.63
N ALA A 126 -0.36 -8.08 2.45
CA ALA A 126 -0.38 -7.05 1.43
C ALA A 126 -1.81 -6.75 0.93
N MET A 127 -2.63 -7.77 0.67
CA MET A 127 -4.04 -7.55 0.29
C MET A 127 -4.83 -6.82 1.40
N ARG A 128 -4.59 -7.15 2.68
CA ARG A 128 -5.18 -6.41 3.82
C ARG A 128 -4.78 -4.93 3.79
N GLY A 129 -3.50 -4.64 3.54
CA GLY A 129 -2.97 -3.29 3.36
C GLY A 129 -3.69 -2.50 2.26
N PHE A 130 -3.86 -3.13 1.09
CA PHE A 130 -4.57 -2.54 -0.05
C PHE A 130 -6.02 -2.18 0.30
N LEU A 131 -6.74 -3.09 0.97
CA LEU A 131 -8.11 -2.84 1.44
C LEU A 131 -8.20 -1.76 2.53
N HIS A 132 -7.15 -1.57 3.34
CA HIS A 132 -7.07 -0.43 4.25
C HIS A 132 -6.91 0.90 3.52
N ALA A 133 -6.16 0.92 2.40
CA ALA A 133 -6.02 2.10 1.57
C ALA A 133 -7.32 2.42 0.83
N ARG A 134 -8.02 1.43 0.25
CA ARG A 134 -9.33 1.61 -0.44
C ARG A 134 -10.33 2.44 0.37
N ARG A 135 -10.42 2.16 1.68
CA ARG A 135 -11.30 2.85 2.64
C ARG A 135 -11.01 4.33 2.85
N LEU A 136 -9.85 4.81 2.44
CA LEU A 136 -9.51 6.23 2.48
C LEU A 136 -10.15 7.01 1.33
N PHE A 137 -10.66 6.31 0.32
CA PHE A 137 -11.27 6.85 -0.91
C PHE A 137 -12.72 6.37 -1.07
N ASP A 138 -13.32 5.78 -0.03
CA ASP A 138 -14.73 5.34 -0.02
C ASP A 138 -15.70 6.45 0.42
N THR A 139 -15.20 7.52 1.07
CA THR A 139 -16.04 8.65 1.49
C THR A 139 -16.26 9.62 0.32
N PRO A 140 -17.51 9.88 -0.10
CA PRO A 140 -17.82 11.00 -0.98
C PRO A 140 -17.43 12.29 -0.28
N ASP A 141 -16.94 13.25 -1.06
CA ASP A 141 -16.83 14.63 -0.61
C ASP A 141 -18.24 15.11 -0.24
N LEU A 142 -18.52 15.30 1.06
CA LEU A 142 -19.77 15.90 1.54
C LEU A 142 -19.69 17.43 1.46
N SER A 143 -19.23 17.95 0.32
CA SER A 143 -19.26 19.37 0.01
C SER A 143 -20.04 19.60 -1.29
N VAL A 144 -21.36 19.57 -1.16
CA VAL A 144 -22.32 20.25 -2.06
C VAL A 144 -23.16 21.18 -1.21
#